data_AF-A0A4Q3UB44-F1
#
_entry.id   AF-A0A4Q3UB44-F1
#
_cell.length_a   1.000
_cell.length_b   1.000
_cell.length_c   1.000
_cell.angle_alpha   90.00
_cell.angle_beta   90.00
_cell.angle_gamma   90.00
#
_symmetry.space_group_name_H-M   'P 1'
#
loop_
_entity.id
_entity.type
_entity.pdbx_description
1 polymer ?
#
loop_
_entity_poly.entity_id
_entity_poly.type
_entity_poly.pdbx_seq_one_letter_code
_entity_poly.pdbx_strand_id
1 'polypeptide(L)' 'MNVSSINRRKLLKLLGASTGLSLLPDFVKSMPARTADKNFIYCLNTATIREHKLGLIGELEAASSAGFNGVEIWM' A
#
# COMPACT_ATOMS: atom_id res chain seq x y z
N MET A 1 -20.64 49.37 -31.15
CA MET A 1 -19.75 48.44 -30.42
C MET A 1 -20.44 47.10 -30.35
N ASN A 2 -19.95 46.09 -31.07
CA ASN A 2 -20.63 44.80 -31.20
C ASN A 2 -20.21 43.89 -30.06
N VAL A 3 -21.11 43.65 -29.10
CA VAL A 3 -20.83 42.79 -27.94
C VAL A 3 -20.78 41.35 -28.45
N SER A 4 -19.57 40.80 -28.56
CA SER A 4 -19.36 39.41 -28.99
C SER A 4 -20.10 38.48 -28.02
N SER A 5 -21.12 37.78 -28.51
CA SER A 5 -21.92 36.87 -27.69
C SER A 5 -21.03 35.74 -27.18
N ILE A 6 -20.86 35.66 -25.86
CA ILE A 6 -20.22 34.52 -25.22
C ILE A 6 -21.04 33.27 -25.57
N ASN A 7 -20.42 32.38 -26.36
CA ASN A 7 -21.06 31.11 -26.72
C ASN A 7 -21.15 30.24 -25.45
N ARG A 8 -22.35 29.75 -25.13
CA ARG A 8 -22.63 28.87 -23.97
C ARG A 8 -21.58 27.75 -23.84
N ARG A 9 -21.16 27.15 -24.96
CA ARG A 9 -20.13 26.10 -24.97
C ARG A 9 -18.77 26.58 -24.42
N LYS A 10 -18.36 27.82 -24.72
CA LYS A 10 -17.11 28.40 -24.20
C LYS A 10 -17.24 28.66 -22.69
N LEU A 11 -18.40 29.14 -22.25
CA LEU A 11 -18.68 29.35 -20.83
C LEU A 11 -18.66 28.03 -20.05
N LEU A 12 -19.32 26.98 -20.56
CA LEU A 12 -19.30 25.66 -19.92
C LEU A 12 -17.88 25.05 -19.86
N LYS A 13 -17.09 25.21 -20.93
CA LYS A 13 -15.69 24.75 -20.93
C LYS A 13 -14.83 25.47 -19.91
N LEU A 14 -15.01 26.78 -19.77
CA LEU A 14 -14.26 27.59 -18.80
C LEU A 14 -14.65 27.23 -17.36
N LEU A 15 -15.95 27.11 -17.08
CA LEU A 15 -16.45 26.70 -15.78
C LEU A 15 -15.97 25.29 -15.42
N GLY A 16 -16.09 24.32 -16.33
CA GLY A 16 -15.63 22.94 -16.10
C GLY A 16 -14.11 22.82 -15.89
N ALA A 17 -13.30 23.64 -16.57
CA ALA A 17 -11.86 23.68 -16.33
C ALA A 17 -11.53 24.27 -14.95
N SER A 18 -12.22 25.33 -14.54
CA SER A 18 -11.99 25.99 -13.25
C SER A 18 -12.38 25.12 -12.04
N THR A 19 -13.47 24.35 -12.15
CA THR A 19 -13.89 23.44 -11.07
C THR A 19 -12.95 22.25 -10.96
N GLY A 20 -12.48 21.69 -12.08
CA GLY A 20 -11.50 20.61 -12.08
C GLY A 20 -10.18 20.99 -11.41
N LEU A 21 -9.69 22.21 -11.65
CA LEU A 21 -8.45 22.72 -11.04
C LEU A 21 -8.53 22.86 -9.51
N SER A 22 -9.72 23.18 -8.97
CA SER A 22 -9.90 23.37 -7.52
C SER A 22 -9.77 22.10 -6.69
N LEU A 23 -9.96 20.92 -7.32
CA LEU A 23 -9.89 19.61 -6.66
C LEU A 23 -8.52 18.93 -6.82
N LEU A 24 -7.66 19.44 -7.71
CA LEU A 24 -6.31 18.89 -7.92
C LEU A 24 -5.43 18.78 -6.66
N PRO A 25 -5.47 19.72 -5.69
CA PRO A 25 -4.58 19.66 -4.54
C PRO A 25 -4.75 18.37 -3.71
N ASP A 26 -5.98 17.84 -3.62
CA ASP A 26 -6.27 16.65 -2.83
C ASP A 26 -5.92 15.35 -3.57
N PHE A 27 -5.97 15.33 -4.90
CA PHE A 27 -5.60 14.15 -5.70
C PHE A 27 -4.09 14.05 -5.97
N VAL A 28 -3.38 15.18 -5.99
CA VAL A 28 -1.93 15.22 -6.24
C VAL A 28 -1.12 15.05 -4.95
N LYS A 29 -1.77 15.18 -3.78
CA LYS A 29 -1.12 14.98 -2.49
C LYS A 29 -0.79 13.50 -2.30
N SER A 30 0.50 13.15 -2.38
CA SER A 30 0.97 11.83 -2.00
C SER A 30 0.58 11.54 -0.55
N MET A 31 -0.06 10.39 -0.31
CA MET A 31 -0.26 9.94 1.06
C MET A 31 1.11 9.81 1.74
N PRO A 32 1.23 10.22 3.02
CA PRO A 32 2.46 9.99 3.76
C PRO A 32 2.77 8.49 3.74
N ALA A 33 4.02 8.14 3.55
CA ALA A 33 4.45 6.76 3.67
C ALA A 33 3.99 6.25 5.04
N ARG A 34 3.21 5.15 5.05
CA ARG A 34 2.89 4.47 6.30
C ARG A 34 4.22 4.16 6.97
N THR A 35 4.45 4.73 8.14
CA THR A 35 5.54 4.27 9.01
C THR A 35 5.31 2.78 9.21
N ALA A 36 6.30 1.96 8.87
CA ALA A 36 6.21 0.52 9.06
C ALA A 36 5.70 0.26 10.47
N ASP A 37 4.52 -0.36 10.55
CA ASP A 37 3.88 -0.67 11.82
C ASP A 37 4.83 -1.62 12.53
N LYS A 38 5.54 -1.14 13.56
CA LYS A 38 6.58 -1.91 14.26
C LYS A 38 6.03 -3.17 14.94
N ASN A 39 4.71 -3.35 14.92
CA ASN A 39 3.98 -4.46 15.52
C ASN A 39 3.81 -5.65 14.57
N PHE A 40 4.16 -5.52 13.28
CA PHE A 40 4.12 -6.67 12.37
C PHE A 40 5.41 -7.49 12.48
N ILE A 41 5.27 -8.79 12.74
CA ILE A 41 6.38 -9.74 12.82
C ILE A 41 6.20 -10.84 11.77
N TYR A 42 7.32 -11.35 11.25
CA TYR A 42 7.28 -12.51 10.36
C TYR A 42 7.17 -13.80 11.19
N CYS A 43 6.18 -14.64 10.87
CA CYS A 43 5.96 -15.95 11.50
C CYS A 43 6.08 -17.06 10.46
N LEU A 44 6.85 -18.11 10.75
CA LEU A 44 6.98 -19.28 9.88
C LEU A 44 6.09 -20.42 10.38
N ASN A 45 5.28 -20.98 9.48
CA ASN A 45 4.61 -22.24 9.76
C ASN A 45 5.60 -23.40 9.60
N THR A 46 5.84 -24.20 10.65
CA THR A 46 6.85 -25.29 10.58
C THR A 46 6.46 -26.37 9.57
N ALA A 47 5.18 -26.46 9.19
CA ALA A 47 4.72 -27.33 8.10
C ALA A 47 5.46 -27.12 6.78
N THR A 48 5.89 -25.88 6.52
CA THR A 48 6.57 -25.48 5.28
C THR A 48 7.93 -26.14 5.13
N ILE A 49 8.60 -26.50 6.23
CA ILE A 49 9.97 -27.04 6.22
C ILE A 49 10.10 -28.46 6.82
N ARG A 50 8.99 -29.11 7.19
CA ARG A 50 8.98 -30.43 7.86
C ARG A 50 9.73 -31.54 7.13
N GLU A 51 9.73 -31.51 5.80
CA GLU A 51 10.29 -32.58 4.96
C GLU A 51 11.82 -32.62 5.01
N HIS A 52 12.44 -31.56 5.55
CA HIS A 52 13.87 -31.52 5.82
C HIS A 52 14.26 -32.31 7.09
N LYS A 53 13.28 -32.80 7.88
CA LYS A 53 13.48 -33.67 9.05
C LYS A 53 14.50 -33.15 10.07
N LEU A 54 14.52 -31.83 10.27
CA LEU A 54 15.46 -31.14 11.16
C LEU A 54 15.15 -31.35 12.65
N GLY A 55 13.93 -31.81 12.96
CA GLY A 55 13.39 -31.81 14.32
C GLY A 55 13.07 -30.39 14.81
N LEU A 56 12.34 -30.27 15.92
CA LEU A 56 11.82 -28.99 16.42
C LEU A 56 12.92 -27.93 16.61
N ILE A 57 14.05 -28.30 17.21
CA ILE A 57 15.16 -27.37 17.48
C ILE A 57 15.76 -26.87 16.17
N GLY A 58 16.01 -27.76 15.21
CA GLY A 58 16.55 -27.39 13.90
C GLY A 58 15.57 -26.54 13.08
N GLU A 59 14.27 -26.78 13.18
CA GLU A 59 13.24 -25.92 12.56
C GLU A 59 13.23 -24.51 13.17
N LEU A 60 13.40 -24.38 14.49
CA LEU A 60 13.51 -23.09 15.18
C LEU A 60 14.81 -22.35 14.80
N GLU A 61 15.93 -23.05 14.73
CA GLU A 61 17.22 -22.48 14.31
C GLU A 61 17.15 -21.98 12.86
N ALA A 62 16.55 -22.76 11.96
CA ALA A 62 16.35 -22.39 10.57
C ALA A 62 15.43 -21.16 10.45
N ALA A 63 14.30 -21.13 11.19
CA ALA A 63 13.37 -20.01 11.19
C ALA A 63 14.05 -18.72 11.70
N SER A 64 14.79 -18.80 12.81
CA SER A 64 15.51 -17.65 13.37
C SER A 64 16.59 -17.15 12.42
N SER A 65 17.36 -18.06 11.81
CA SER A 65 18.41 -17.72 10.84
C SER A 65 17.85 -17.07 9.57
N ALA A 66 16.64 -17.43 9.16
CA ALA A 66 15.92 -16.84 8.04
C ALA A 66 15.25 -15.49 8.37
N GLY A 67 15.34 -15.01 9.61
CA GLY A 67 14.79 -13.71 10.03
C GLY A 67 13.32 -13.75 10.47
N PHE A 68 12.76 -14.93 10.71
CA PHE A 68 11.44 -15.04 11.34
C PHE A 68 11.55 -14.76 12.84
N ASN A 69 10.57 -14.04 13.39
CA ASN A 69 10.51 -13.68 14.80
C ASN A 69 9.55 -14.58 15.59
N GLY A 70 8.78 -15.43 14.89
CA GLY A 70 7.88 -16.40 15.49
C GLY A 70 7.74 -17.63 14.61
N VAL A 71 7.20 -18.71 15.20
CA VAL A 71 6.82 -19.91 14.48
C VAL A 71 5.44 -20.39 14.92
N GLU A 72 4.70 -20.99 13.98
CA GLU A 72 3.51 -21.79 14.26
C GLU A 72 3.92 -23.26 14.23
N ILE A 73 3.96 -23.90 15.40
CA ILE A 73 4.35 -25.30 15.54
C ILE A 73 3.24 -26.20 14.98
N TRP A 74 3.62 -27.12 14.10
CA TRP A 74 2.76 -28.17 13.60
C TRP A 74 3.11 -29.52 14.27
N MET A 75 2.09 -30.22 14.79
CA MET A 75 2.20 -31.51 15.49
C MET A 75 1.85 -32.68 14.57
#